data_AF-A5I2F6-F1
#
_entry.id   AF-A5I2F6-F1
#
_cell.length_a   1.000
_cell.length_b   1.000
_cell.length_c   1.000
_cell.angle_alpha   90.00
_cell.angle_beta   90.00
_cell.angle_gamma   90.00
#
_symmetry.space_group_name_H-M   'P 1'
#
loop_
_entity.id
_entity.type
_entity.pdbx_description
1 polymer ?
#
loop_
_entity_poly.entity_id
_entity_poly.type
_entity_poly.pdbx_seq_one_letter_code
_entity_poly.pdbx_strand_id
1 'polypeptide(L)'
;MSQKKIFELRILNTMDIRTMKECKGMKKGFHYKRQIHHLKFYRNDRNITAVITNESRTIKGIGIAKCNPKDKFDIRKGLQLSEIRARGDFYKNTAERFLREEF
;
A
#
# COMPACT_ATOMS: atom_id res chain seq x y z
N MET A 1 5.50 9.31 22.77
CA MET A 1 6.47 9.45 21.65
C MET A 1 5.73 9.96 20.43
N SER A 2 6.24 10.98 19.74
CA SER A 2 5.56 11.66 18.63
C SER A 2 6.02 11.11 17.28
N GLN A 3 5.06 10.73 16.43
CA GLN A 3 5.31 10.24 15.08
C GLN A 3 5.54 11.42 14.13
N LYS A 4 6.76 11.54 13.58
CA LYS A 4 7.12 12.64 12.67
C LYS A 4 6.92 12.22 11.21
N LYS A 5 6.12 12.96 10.45
CA LYS A 5 6.02 12.77 8.99
C LYS A 5 7.36 13.12 8.35
N ILE A 6 7.86 12.24 7.48
CA ILE A 6 9.08 12.48 6.71
C ILE A 6 8.71 13.16 5.39
N PHE A 7 7.92 12.48 4.55
CA PHE A 7 7.41 13.02 3.28
C PHE A 7 6.16 12.25 2.82
N GLU A 8 5.59 12.72 1.72
CA GLU A 8 4.43 12.12 1.06
C GLU A 8 4.62 12.12 -0.45
N LEU A 9 4.20 11.03 -1.08
CA LEU A 9 4.18 10.88 -2.53
C LEU A 9 2.74 10.70 -3.00
N ARG A 10 2.38 11.39 -4.08
CA ARG A 10 1.14 11.12 -4.81
C ARG A 10 1.46 10.11 -5.90
N ILE A 11 0.88 8.92 -5.80
CA ILE A 11 1.15 7.80 -6.72
C ILE A 11 -0.12 7.47 -7.52
N LEU A 12 0.05 7.27 -8.82
CA LEU A 12 -0.99 6.72 -9.68
C LEU A 12 -0.78 5.21 -9.76
N ASN A 13 -1.68 4.44 -9.16
CA ASN A 13 -1.69 3.00 -9.31
C ASN A 13 -2.61 2.63 -10.48
N THR A 14 -2.05 1.89 -11.43
CA THR A 14 -2.80 1.27 -12.52
C THR A 14 -2.90 -0.22 -12.23
N MET A 15 -4.12 -0.73 -12.20
CA MET A 15 -4.40 -2.16 -12.11
C MET A 15 -4.92 -2.64 -13.46
N ASP A 16 -4.30 -3.68 -13.98
CA ASP A 16 -4.81 -4.45 -15.11
C ASP A 16 -5.56 -5.66 -14.57
N ILE A 17 -6.86 -5.71 -14.82
CA ILE A 17 -7.74 -6.75 -14.32
C ILE A 17 -8.23 -7.55 -15.52
N ARG A 18 -7.73 -8.78 -15.64
CA ARG A 18 -8.19 -9.74 -16.64
C ARG A 18 -9.24 -10.65 -16.04
N THR A 19 -10.48 -10.50 -16.49
CA THR A 19 -11.59 -11.39 -16.11
C THR A 19 -11.68 -12.54 -17.11
N MET A 20 -11.52 -13.79 -16.63
CA MET A 20 -11.54 -14.98 -17.49
C MET A 20 -12.96 -15.50 -17.78
N LYS A 21 -13.92 -15.18 -16.90
CA LYS A 21 -15.36 -15.47 -17.03
C LYS A 21 -16.13 -14.21 -16.64
N GLU A 22 -17.41 -14.14 -17.01
CA GLU A 22 -18.27 -13.07 -16.52
C GLU A 22 -18.50 -13.27 -15.01
N CYS A 23 -18.09 -12.28 -14.21
CA CYS A 23 -18.36 -12.22 -12.78
C CYS A 23 -19.52 -11.24 -12.54
N LYS A 24 -20.18 -11.32 -11.38
CA LYS A 24 -21.34 -10.47 -11.07
C LYS A 24 -20.91 -8.99 -11.11
N GLY A 25 -21.36 -8.25 -12.12
CA GLY A 25 -21.01 -6.84 -12.32
C GLY A 25 -19.74 -6.57 -13.15
N MET A 26 -19.05 -7.59 -13.68
CA MET A 26 -17.90 -7.43 -14.59
C MET A 26 -17.98 -8.39 -15.79
N LYS A 27 -18.06 -7.82 -17.00
CA LYS A 27 -17.99 -8.59 -18.26
C LYS A 27 -16.60 -9.20 -18.45
N LYS A 28 -16.53 -10.35 -19.12
CA LYS A 28 -15.27 -10.98 -19.54
C LYS A 28 -14.42 -10.03 -20.38
N GLY A 29 -13.14 -9.90 -20.07
CA GLY A 29 -12.20 -9.04 -20.82
C GLY A 29 -11.13 -8.39 -19.94
N PHE A 30 -10.42 -7.43 -20.55
CA PHE A 30 -9.40 -6.61 -19.89
C PHE A 30 -10.03 -5.31 -19.38
N HIS A 31 -9.81 -5.01 -18.11
CA HIS A 31 -10.30 -3.81 -17.45
C HIS A 31 -9.14 -3.05 -16.84
N TYR A 32 -9.00 -1.79 -17.20
CA TYR A 32 -7.99 -0.90 -16.62
C TYR A 32 -8.61 -0.06 -15.53
N LYS A 33 -8.07 -0.16 -14.31
CA LYS A 33 -8.48 0.70 -13.20
C LYS A 33 -7.33 1.58 -12.77
N ARG A 34 -7.51 2.89 -12.90
CA ARG A 34 -6.57 3.90 -12.40
C ARG A 34 -7.07 4.43 -11.07
N GLN A 35 -6.20 4.45 -10.06
CA GLN A 35 -6.52 4.96 -8.74
C GLN A 35 -5.36 5.80 -8.19
N ILE A 36 -5.68 7.03 -7.81
CA ILE A 36 -4.75 7.93 -7.15
C ILE A 36 -4.68 7.54 -5.67
N HIS A 37 -3.46 7.34 -5.19
CA HIS A 37 -3.18 7.08 -3.79
C HIS A 37 -2.11 8.04 -3.28
N HIS A 38 -2.10 8.22 -1.96
CA HIS A 38 -1.11 8.97 -1.23
C HIS A 38 -0.30 7.99 -0.37
N LEU A 39 1.01 7.92 -0.62
CA LEU A 39 1.95 7.14 0.15
C LEU A 39 2.68 8.07 1.12
N LYS A 40 2.40 7.93 2.42
CA LYS A 40 2.92 8.78 3.48
C LYS A 40 3.93 8.02 4.33
N PHE A 41 5.07 8.64 4.60
CA PHE A 41 6.10 8.05 5.44
C PHE A 41 6.22 8.78 6.77
N TYR A 42 6.37 8.00 7.83
CA TYR A 42 6.48 8.47 9.18
C TYR A 42 7.63 7.80 9.90
N ARG A 43 8.26 8.52 10.82
CA ARG A 43 9.31 8.02 11.69
C ARG A 43 8.89 8.09 13.15
N ASN A 44 9.17 7.02 13.88
CA ASN A 44 9.17 6.98 15.33
C ASN A 44 10.46 6.27 15.78
N ASP A 45 11.43 7.04 16.28
CA ASP A 45 12.78 6.58 16.60
C ASP A 45 13.49 5.81 15.47
N ARG A 46 13.59 4.49 15.62
CA ARG A 46 14.23 3.54 14.70
C ARG A 46 13.21 2.76 13.87
N ASN A 47 11.94 3.17 13.92
CA ASN A 47 10.84 2.60 13.17
C ASN A 47 10.40 3.57 12.07
N ILE A 48 10.20 3.04 10.87
CA ILE A 48 9.65 3.75 9.72
C ILE A 48 8.31 3.09 9.37
N THR A 49 7.28 3.90 9.21
CA THR A 49 5.93 3.46 8.82
C THR A 49 5.55 4.12 7.51
N ALA A 50 5.11 3.32 6.55
CA ALA A 50 4.52 3.74 5.30
C ALA A 50 3.01 3.46 5.34
N VAL A 51 2.20 4.43 4.93
CA VAL A 51 0.74 4.31 4.89
C VAL A 51 0.26 4.73 3.51
N ILE A 52 -0.45 3.83 2.83
CA ILE A 52 -1.15 4.11 1.57
C ILE A 52 -2.59 4.51 1.91
N THR A 53 -3.01 5.67 1.41
CA THR A 53 -4.38 6.17 1.53
C THR A 53 -4.95 6.52 0.15
N ASN A 54 -6.27 6.48 -0.02
CA ASN A 54 -6.93 7.08 -1.19
C ASN A 54 -7.20 8.59 -0.95
N GLU A 55 -7.86 9.25 -1.90
CA GLU A 55 -8.21 10.67 -1.80
C GLU A 55 -9.12 10.99 -0.59
N SER A 56 -10.02 10.08 -0.23
CA SER A 56 -10.85 10.20 0.99
C SER A 56 -10.11 9.87 2.29
N ARG A 57 -8.78 9.75 2.25
CA ARG A 57 -7.90 9.40 3.38
C ARG A 57 -8.16 8.02 4.01
N THR A 58 -8.95 7.17 3.36
CA THR A 58 -9.15 5.78 3.77
C THR A 58 -7.83 5.02 3.61
N ILE A 59 -7.42 4.31 4.64
CA ILE A 59 -6.21 3.48 4.62
C ILE A 59 -6.45 2.29 3.69
N LYS A 60 -5.49 2.05 2.81
CA LYS A 60 -5.49 0.96 1.83
C LYS A 60 -4.37 -0.05 2.05
N GLY A 61 -3.27 0.38 2.67
CA GLY A 61 -2.19 -0.51 3.07
C GLY A 61 -1.26 0.12 4.11
N ILE A 62 -0.70 -0.70 4.99
CA ILE A 62 0.25 -0.27 6.01
C ILE A 62 1.51 -1.15 5.96
N GLY A 63 2.67 -0.52 6.05
CA GLY A 63 3.95 -1.20 6.13
C GLY A 63 4.85 -0.60 7.20
N ILE A 64 5.40 -1.45 8.06
CA ILE A 64 6.28 -1.01 9.15
C ILE A 64 7.64 -1.66 8.99
N ALA A 65 8.71 -0.87 9.03
CA ALA A 65 10.09 -1.31 9.12
C ALA A 65 10.63 -0.94 10.51
N LYS A 66 10.97 -1.96 11.31
CA LYS A 66 11.61 -1.80 12.62
C LYS A 66 13.08 -2.19 12.51
N CYS A 67 13.98 -1.31 12.91
CA CYS A 67 15.41 -1.60 12.96
C CYS A 67 15.77 -2.18 14.33
N ASN A 68 16.49 -3.31 14.35
CA ASN A 68 16.98 -3.91 15.59
C ASN A 68 17.89 -2.90 16.31
N PRO A 69 17.79 -2.73 17.65
CA PRO A 69 18.68 -1.85 18.40
C PRO A 69 20.17 -2.12 18.18
N LYS A 70 20.56 -3.39 17.93
CA LYS A 70 21.95 -3.81 17.70
C LYS A 70 22.49 -3.45 16.31
N ASP A 71 21.63 -3.17 15.35
CA ASP A 71 22.05 -2.85 13.98
C ASP A 71 22.43 -1.37 13.84
N LYS A 72 23.07 -0.99 12.73
CA LYS A 72 23.17 0.42 12.34
C LYS A 72 21.86 0.88 11.73
N PHE A 73 21.29 1.97 12.25
CA PHE A 73 20.06 2.54 11.67
C PHE A 73 20.35 3.17 10.30
N ASP A 74 19.62 2.72 9.28
CA ASP A 74 19.64 3.26 7.93
C ASP A 74 18.21 3.63 7.51
N ILE A 75 17.96 4.93 7.38
CA ILE A 75 16.64 5.46 7.02
C ILE A 75 16.22 5.07 5.60
N ARG A 76 17.16 4.95 4.65
CA ARG A 76 16.84 4.62 3.25
C ARG A 76 16.33 3.19 3.16
N LYS A 77 17.02 2.25 3.84
CA LYS A 77 16.56 0.86 3.95
C LYS A 77 15.20 0.77 4.65
N GLY A 78 15.01 1.55 5.73
CA GLY A 78 13.73 1.62 6.44
C GLY A 78 12.57 2.10 5.55
N LEU A 79 12.79 3.16 4.76
CA LEU A 79 11.82 3.68 3.80
C LEU A 79 11.44 2.62 2.77
N GLN A 80 12.42 2.04 2.06
CA GLN A 80 12.20 1.01 1.05
C GLN A 80 11.42 -0.19 1.61
N LEU A 81 11.86 -0.70 2.77
CA LEU A 81 11.23 -1.87 3.39
C LEU A 81 9.79 -1.58 3.84
N SER A 82 9.55 -0.40 4.42
CA SER A 82 8.20 0.00 4.82
C SER A 82 7.28 0.17 3.62
N GLU A 83 7.75 0.73 2.51
CA GLU A 83 6.97 0.87 1.28
C GLU A 83 6.58 -0.48 0.69
N ILE A 84 7.55 -1.40 0.52
CA ILE A 84 7.28 -2.73 -0.03
C ILE A 84 6.22 -3.46 0.80
N ARG A 85 6.31 -3.37 2.13
CA ARG A 85 5.32 -3.94 3.05
C ARG A 85 3.94 -3.30 2.89
N ALA A 86 3.88 -1.97 2.78
CA ALA A 86 2.62 -1.24 2.59
C ALA A 86 1.94 -1.59 1.26
N ARG A 87 2.73 -1.75 0.19
CA ARG A 87 2.23 -2.20 -1.12
C ARG A 87 1.76 -3.65 -1.07
N GLY A 88 2.51 -4.54 -0.42
CA GLY A 88 2.10 -5.93 -0.22
C GLY A 88 0.75 -6.05 0.51
N ASP A 89 0.58 -5.29 1.60
CA ASP A 89 -0.68 -5.20 2.33
C ASP A 89 -1.83 -4.66 1.45
N PHE A 90 -1.56 -3.60 0.68
CA PHE A 90 -2.53 -3.03 -0.26
C PHE A 90 -3.01 -4.03 -1.31
N TYR A 91 -2.09 -4.74 -1.98
CA TYR A 91 -2.46 -5.70 -3.01
C TYR A 91 -3.16 -6.92 -2.42
N LYS A 92 -2.75 -7.39 -1.23
CA LYS A 92 -3.45 -8.44 -0.50
C LYS A 92 -4.90 -8.05 -0.21
N ASN A 93 -5.12 -6.87 0.39
CA ASN A 93 -6.46 -6.36 0.69
C ASN A 93 -7.31 -6.18 -0.58
N THR A 94 -6.70 -5.74 -1.68
CA THR A 94 -7.38 -5.61 -2.96
C THR A 94 -7.81 -6.97 -3.51
N ALA A 95 -6.92 -7.97 -3.48
CA ALA A 95 -7.21 -9.33 -3.94
C ALA A 95 -8.31 -10.00 -3.09
N GLU A 96 -8.25 -9.88 -1.76
CA GLU A 96 -9.29 -10.42 -0.87
C GLU A 96 -10.66 -9.79 -1.15
N ARG A 97 -10.70 -8.49 -1.46
CA ARG A 97 -11.96 -7.82 -1.81
C ARG A 97 -12.56 -8.38 -3.10
N PHE A 98 -11.74 -8.61 -4.14
CA PHE A 98 -12.21 -9.26 -5.36
C PHE A 98 -12.77 -10.66 -5.08
N LEU A 99 -12.09 -11.46 -4.27
CA LEU A 99 -12.56 -12.80 -3.91
C LEU A 99 -13.87 -12.78 -3.11
N ARG A 100 -14.10 -11.79 -2.25
CA ARG A 100 -15.34 -11.66 -1.47
C ARG A 100 -16.51 -11.07 -2.24
N GLU A 101 -16.25 -10.24 -3.25
CA GLU A 101 -17.29 -9.61 -4.08
C GLU A 101 -17.76 -10.54 -5.22
N GLU A 102 -16.96 -11.56 -5.58
CA GLU A 102 -17.24 -12.47 -6.72
C GLU A 102 -17.76 -13.88 -6.35
N PHE A 103 -17.62 -14.32 -5.09
CA PHE A 103 -18.09 -15.63 -4.59
C PHE A 103 -19.03 -15.47 -3.39
#